data_AF-A0A8X7WZ95-F1
#
_entry.id   AF-A0A8X7WZ95-F1
#
_cell.length_a   1.000
_cell.length_b   1.000
_cell.length_c   1.000
_cell.angle_alpha   90.00
_cell.angle_beta   90.00
_cell.angle_gamma   90.00
#
_symmetry.space_group_name_H-M   'P 1'
#
loop_
_entity.id
_entity.type
_entity.pdbx_description
1 polymer ?
#
loop_
_entity_poly.entity_id
_entity_poly.type
_entity_poly.pdbx_seq_one_letter_code
_entity_poly.pdbx_strand_id
1 'polypeptide(L)' 'MFTCSDGTVLTGYGQGWGNWDNPSSACERGISGIQTKVERPQGDGDDTALNDVRFNCR' A
#
# COMPACT_ATOMS: atom_id res chain seq x y z
N MET A 1 2.10 3.84 4.59
CA MET A 1 1.74 5.12 5.24
C MET A 1 0.85 5.89 4.28
N PHE A 2 -0.19 6.59 4.78
CA PHE A 2 -1.05 7.45 3.97
C PHE A 2 -1.05 8.87 4.52
N THR A 3 -1.05 9.86 3.63
CA THR A 3 -1.23 11.28 3.97
C THR A 3 -2.64 11.70 3.55
N CYS A 4 -3.42 12.19 4.51
CA CYS A 4 -4.76 12.72 4.30
C CYS A 4 -4.70 14.17 3.78
N SER A 5 -5.82 14.64 3.24
CA SER A 5 -5.93 16.01 2.70
C SER A 5 -5.73 17.12 3.74
N ASP A 6 -5.91 16.80 5.02
CA ASP A 6 -5.68 17.69 6.17
C ASP A 6 -4.24 17.63 6.71
N GLY A 7 -3.37 16.83 6.07
CA GLY A 7 -1.99 16.60 6.51
C GLY A 7 -1.83 15.50 7.56
N THR A 8 -2.93 14.87 8.02
CA THR A 8 -2.86 13.74 8.95
C THR A 8 -2.13 12.57 8.29
N VAL A 9 -1.18 11.97 9.01
CA VAL A 9 -0.43 10.80 8.55
C VAL A 9 -0.93 9.55 9.28
N LEU A 10 -1.35 8.56 8.51
CA LEU A 10 -1.81 7.27 9.01
C LEU A 10 -0.76 6.19 8.73
N THR A 11 -0.28 5.56 9.80
CA THR A 11 0.66 4.43 9.75
C THR A 11 -0.06 3.17 10.19
N GLY A 12 -0.03 2.13 9.34
CA GLY A 12 -0.63 0.84 9.65
C GLY A 12 0.25 -0.01 10.57
N TYR A 13 -0.34 -1.06 11.15
CA TYR A 13 0.35 -2.07 11.97
C TYR A 13 1.12 -3.08 11.10
N GLY A 14 2.00 -2.58 10.25
CA GLY A 14 2.88 -3.39 9.41
C GLY A 14 4.01 -4.05 10.20
N GLN A 15 4.87 -4.78 9.49
CA GLN A 15 6.05 -5.40 10.09
C GLN A 15 7.15 -4.35 10.37
N GLY A 16 8.09 -4.68 11.26
CA GLY A 16 9.16 -3.76 11.70
C GLY A 16 10.44 -3.77 10.86
N TRP A 17 10.43 -4.38 9.66
CA TRP A 17 11.61 -4.52 8.81
C TRP A 17 11.44 -3.74 7.50
N GLY A 18 12.58 -3.41 6.87
CA GLY A 18 12.63 -2.59 5.65
C GLY A 18 12.62 -1.08 5.94
N ASN A 19 12.58 -0.28 4.88
CA ASN A 19 12.45 1.17 4.94
C ASN A 19 11.33 1.63 4.01
N TRP A 20 10.66 2.72 4.37
CA TRP A 20 9.70 3.37 3.48
C TRP A 20 10.42 4.17 2.39
N ASP A 21 9.97 4.03 1.15
CA ASP A 21 10.37 4.90 0.05
C ASP A 21 9.66 6.26 0.11
N ASN A 22 10.05 7.15 -0.82
CA ASN A 22 9.39 8.44 -1.01
C ASN A 22 7.88 8.28 -1.25
N PRO A 23 7.05 9.20 -0.73
CA PRO A 23 5.61 9.19 -1.00
C PRO A 23 5.30 9.23 -2.50
N SER A 24 4.21 8.55 -2.90
CA SER A 24 3.66 8.69 -4.24
C SER A 24 3.12 10.10 -4.47
N SER A 25 2.85 10.46 -5.73
CA SER A 25 2.10 11.67 -6.05
C SER A 25 0.75 11.70 -5.34
N ALA A 26 0.33 12.88 -4.89
CA ALA A 26 -0.95 13.07 -4.25
C ALA A 26 -2.10 12.99 -5.28
N CYS A 27 -3.23 12.41 -4.88
CA CYS A 27 -4.48 12.51 -5.62
C CYS A 27 -5.24 13.77 -5.17
N GLU A 28 -5.48 14.73 -6.05
CA GLU A 28 -6.16 16.00 -5.70
C GLU A 28 -7.56 15.78 -5.10
N ARG A 29 -8.31 14.78 -5.60
CA ARG A 29 -9.65 14.43 -5.12
C ARG A 29 -9.68 13.15 -4.29
N GLY A 30 -8.50 12.68 -3.86
CA GLY A 30 -8.34 11.46 -3.08
C GLY A 30 -8.25 10.18 -3.91
N ILE A 31 -7.94 9.10 -3.20
CA ILE A 31 -7.86 7.74 -3.74
C ILE A 31 -9.27 7.17 -3.83
N SER A 32 -9.61 6.57 -4.97
CA SER A 32 -10.94 6.01 -5.25
C SER A 32 -10.96 4.52 -5.55
N GLY A 33 -9.79 3.91 -5.68
CA GLY A 33 -9.65 2.48 -5.92
C GLY A 33 -8.25 1.97 -5.63
N ILE A 34 -8.16 0.65 -5.45
CA ILE A 34 -6.93 -0.07 -5.18
C ILE A 34 -6.84 -1.28 -6.11
N GLN A 35 -5.64 -1.53 -6.63
CA GLN A 35 -5.26 -2.75 -7.32
C GLN A 35 -4.06 -3.34 -6.57
N THR A 36 -4.15 -4.62 -6.19
CA THR A 36 -3.11 -5.31 -5.44
C THR A 36 -2.36 -6.30 -6.32
N LYS A 37 -1.08 -6.50 -6.06
CA LYS A 37 -0.28 -7.61 -6.57
C LYS A 37 -0.05 -8.57 -5.42
N VAL A 38 -0.70 -9.73 -5.47
CA VAL A 38 -0.59 -10.78 -4.45
C VAL A 38 0.24 -11.92 -5.01
N GLU A 39 1.08 -12.51 -4.16
CA GLU A 39 1.84 -13.70 -4.49
C GLU A 39 0.92 -14.87 -4.87
N ARG A 40 1.32 -15.62 -5.90
CA ARG A 40 0.63 -16.87 -6.25
C ARG A 40 1.16 -17.99 -5.35
N PRO A 41 0.38 -19.04 -5.05
CA PRO A 41 0.87 -20.19 -4.29
C PRO A 41 2.20 -20.72 -4.85
N GLN A 42 3.23 -20.87 -4.01
CA GLN A 42 4.57 -21.32 -4.40
C GLN A 42 4.92 -22.76 -3.95
N GLY A 43 4.03 -23.47 -3.26
CA GLY A 43 4.27 -24.84 -2.81
C GLY A 43 3.33 -25.25 -1.67
N ASP A 44 3.80 -26.16 -0.81
CA ASP A 44 3.11 -26.58 0.40
C ASP A 44 3.36 -25.57 1.53
N GLY A 45 2.34 -24.80 1.90
CA GLY A 45 2.43 -23.78 2.94
C GLY A 45 1.58 -22.55 2.60
N ASP A 46 1.50 -21.60 3.54
CA ASP A 46 0.96 -20.28 3.25
C ASP A 46 2.10 -19.31 2.98
N ASP A 47 2.36 -19.07 1.70
CA ASP A 47 3.31 -18.07 1.21
C ASP A 47 2.60 -16.77 0.81
N THR A 48 1.35 -16.56 1.24
CA THR A 48 0.54 -15.44 0.77
C THR A 48 1.08 -14.11 1.28
N ALA A 49 1.61 -13.30 0.36
CA ALA A 49 2.05 -11.93 0.63
C ALA A 49 1.47 -10.91 -0.36
N LEU A 50 1.19 -9.71 0.13
CA LEU A 50 0.94 -8.54 -0.72
C LEU A 50 2.29 -7.95 -1.13
N ASN A 51 2.60 -8.00 -2.41
CA ASN A 51 3.90 -7.61 -2.96
C ASN A 51 3.90 -6.20 -3.53
N ASP A 52 2.74 -5.68 -3.96
CA ASP A 52 2.64 -4.33 -4.50
C ASP A 52 1.19 -3.80 -4.44
N VAL A 53 1.04 -2.48 -4.50
CA VAL A 53 -0.23 -1.78 -4.59
C VAL A 53 -0.18 -0.65 -5.60
N ARG A 54 -1.26 -0.50 -6.37
CA ARG A 54 -1.51 0.66 -7.22
C ARG A 54 -2.82 1.32 -6.83
N PHE A 55 -2.79 2.63 -6.62
CA PHE A 55 -3.97 3.43 -6.30
C PHE A 55 -4.51 4.12 -7.55
N ASN A 56 -5.83 4.24 -7.63
CA ASN A 56 -6.51 5.03 -8.64
C ASN A 56 -7.01 6.33 -8.02
N CYS A 57 -6.61 7.47 -8.58
CA CYS A 57 -7.11 8.78 -8.19
C CYS A 57 -8.47 9.07 -8.85
N ARG A 58 -9.25 9.97 -8.24
CA ARG A 58 -10.51 10.50 -8.79
C ARG A 58 -10.36 11.91 -9.34
#